data_AF-A0A931YJC5-F1
#
_entry.id   AF-A0A931YJC5-F1
#
_cell.length_a   1.000
_cell.length_b   1.000
_cell.length_c   1.000
_cell.angle_alpha   90.00
_cell.angle_beta   90.00
_cell.angle_gamma   90.00
#
_symmetry.space_group_name_H-M   'P 1'
#
loop_
_entity.id
_entity.type
_entity.pdbx_description
1 polymer ?
#
loop_
_entity_poly.entity_id
_entity_poly.type
_entity_poly.pdbx_seq_one_letter_code
_entity_poly.pdbx_strand_id
1 'polypeptide(L)' 'MDRGIEFQQPISAFPVGIVIVRAVSNRMQHLRPLVPAILAAIAAATPGQVHRVGA' A
#
# COMPACT_ATOMS: atom_id res chain seq x y z
N MET A 1 13.69 -17.04 -6.59
CA MET A 1 14.64 -16.38 -5.65
C MET A 1 15.01 -15.04 -6.26
N ASP A 2 14.12 -14.05 -6.15
CA ASP A 2 14.38 -12.69 -6.61
C ASP A 2 15.23 -11.96 -5.56
N ARG A 3 16.54 -11.90 -5.80
CA ARG A 3 17.51 -11.09 -5.03
C ARG A 3 17.66 -9.71 -5.69
N GLY A 4 16.60 -8.90 -5.67
CA GLY A 4 16.55 -7.68 -6.48
C GLY A 4 16.23 -6.37 -5.74
N ILE A 5 16.05 -6.36 -4.42
CA ILE A 5 15.64 -5.14 -3.70
C ILE A 5 16.53 -4.89 -2.48
N GLU A 6 17.83 -4.81 -2.74
CA GLU A 6 18.79 -4.09 -1.88
C GLU A 6 18.64 -2.56 -2.02
N PHE A 7 17.66 -2.09 -2.81
CA PHE A 7 17.30 -0.68 -2.98
C PHE A 7 15.98 -0.36 -2.28
N GLN A 8 15.91 -0.63 -0.98
CA GLN A 8 14.92 0.00 -0.11
C GLN A 8 15.19 1.50 -0.11
N GLN A 9 14.65 2.19 -1.13
CA GLN A 9 14.48 3.63 -1.09
C GLN A 9 13.82 3.98 0.25
N PRO A 10 14.39 4.90 1.06
CA PRO A 10 13.75 5.30 2.29
C PRO A 10 12.43 5.97 1.92
N ILE A 11 11.33 5.24 2.08
CA ILE A 11 9.98 5.75 1.81
C ILE A 11 9.75 7.06 2.57
N SER A 12 10.41 7.21 3.74
CA SER A 12 10.46 8.42 4.55
C SER A 12 11.03 9.67 3.85
N ALA A 13 11.78 9.53 2.75
CA ALA A 13 12.33 10.66 2.00
C ALA A 13 11.40 11.16 0.89
N PHE A 14 10.33 10.44 0.56
CA PHE A 14 9.41 10.85 -0.49
C PHE A 14 8.26 11.69 0.09
N PRO A 15 7.85 12.78 -0.58
CA PRO A 15 6.73 13.61 -0.15
C PRO A 15 5.36 12.95 -0.40
N VAL A 16 5.30 11.62 -0.45
CA VAL A 16 4.09 10.83 -0.76
C VAL A 16 3.82 9.83 0.36
N GLY A 17 2.53 9.60 0.63
CA GLY A 17 2.10 8.48 1.45
C GLY A 17 1.88 7.24 0.56
N ILE A 18 2.25 6.06 1.06
CA ILE A 18 2.11 4.81 0.32
C ILE A 18 1.03 3.94 0.97
N VAL A 19 0.06 3.47 0.18
CA VAL A 19 -0.94 2.49 0.61
C VAL A 19 -0.69 1.16 -0.10
N ILE A 20 -0.37 0.12 0.66
CA ILE A 20 -0.18 -1.24 0.17
C ILE A 20 -1.45 -2.04 0.43
N VAL A 21 -2.07 -2.53 -0.65
CA VAL A 21 -3.29 -3.35 -0.57
C VAL A 21 -2.91 -4.82 -0.70
N ARG A 22 -3.21 -5.60 0.34
CA ARG A 22 -3.08 -7.05 0.35
C ARG A 22 -4.45 -7.68 0.08
N ALA A 23 -4.54 -8.41 -1.02
CA ALA A 23 -5.74 -9.11 -1.44
C ALA A 23 -5.37 -10.50 -1.97
N VAL A 24 -6.35 -11.41 -1.96
CA VAL A 24 -6.18 -12.78 -2.49
C VAL A 24 -5.74 -12.75 -3.97
N SER A 25 -6.18 -11.76 -4.75
CA SER A 25 -5.58 -11.43 -6.04
C SER A 25 -5.90 -9.99 -6.48
N ASN A 26 -5.19 -9.50 -7.49
CA ASN A 26 -5.40 -8.17 -8.11
C ASN A 26 -6.63 -8.12 -9.05
N ARG A 27 -7.65 -8.95 -8.80
CA ARG A 27 -8.91 -8.92 -9.55
C ARG A 27 -9.89 -7.98 -8.86
N MET A 28 -10.68 -7.23 -9.64
CA MET A 28 -11.67 -6.29 -9.09
C MET A 28 -12.64 -6.95 -8.10
N GLN A 29 -13.01 -8.22 -8.30
CA GLN A 29 -13.86 -8.97 -7.36
C GLN A 29 -13.27 -9.06 -5.94
N HIS A 30 -11.94 -9.12 -5.80
CA HIS A 30 -11.25 -9.20 -4.51
C HIS A 30 -10.84 -7.83 -3.98
N LEU A 31 -10.67 -6.84 -4.84
CA LEU A 31 -10.34 -5.47 -4.43
C LEU A 31 -11.57 -4.65 -4.02
N ARG A 32 -12.72 -4.87 -4.66
CA ARG A 32 -13.97 -4.12 -4.39
C ARG A 32 -14.35 -4.12 -2.89
N PRO A 33 -14.29 -5.25 -2.16
CA PRO A 33 -14.58 -5.25 -0.72
C PRO A 33 -13.60 -4.41 0.11
N LEU A 34 -12.38 -4.22 -0.37
CA LEU A 34 -11.35 -3.46 0.33
C LEU A 34 -11.42 -1.95 0.06
N VAL A 35 -12.22 -1.50 -0.92
CA VAL A 35 -12.32 -0.09 -1.32
C VAL A 35 -12.57 0.86 -0.14
N PRO A 36 -13.51 0.58 0.80
CA PRO A 36 -13.71 1.47 1.94
C PRO A 36 -12.45 1.62 2.81
N ALA A 37 -11.74 0.53 3.06
CA ALA A 37 -10.51 0.54 3.85
C ALA A 37 -9.34 1.20 3.09
N ILE A 38 -9.28 1.05 1.77
CA ILE A 38 -8.31 1.75 0.91
C ILE A 38 -8.55 3.26 0.98
N LEU A 39 -9.80 3.70 0.84
CA LEU A 39 -10.15 5.12 0.92
C LEU A 39 -9.85 5.72 2.29
N ALA A 40 -10.13 4.97 3.37
CA ALA A 40 -9.76 5.40 4.73
C ALA A 40 -8.24 5.52 4.90
N ALA A 41 -7.46 4.56 4.37
CA ALA A 41 -6.00 4.61 4.40
C ALA A 41 -5.44 5.77 3.57
N ILE A 42 -6.04 6.09 2.42
CA ILE A 42 -5.67 7.26 1.61
C ILE A 42 -5.94 8.56 2.39
N ALA A 43 -7.10 8.67 3.03
CA ALA A 43 -7.45 9.86 3.83
C ALA A 43 -6.52 10.06 5.04
N ALA A 44 -5.99 8.97 5.62
CA ALA A 44 -5.06 9.01 6.74
C ALA A 44 -3.57 9.04 6.32
N ALA A 45 -3.27 8.88 5.03
CA ALA A 45 -1.89 8.77 4.57
C ALA A 45 -1.14 10.10 4.71
N THR A 46 -0.03 10.08 5.44
CA THR A 46 0.91 11.20 5.50
C THR A 46 2.19 10.88 4.71
N PRO A 47 2.90 11.91 4.21
CA PRO A 47 4.19 11.72 3.54
C PRO A 47 5.17 10.90 4.38
N GLY A 48 5.87 9.97 3.74
CA GLY A 48 6.86 9.13 4.40
C GLY A 48 6.29 7.97 5.23
N GLN A 49 4.97 7.80 5.26
CA GLN A 49 4.31 6.67 5.92
C GLN A 49 3.80 5.61 4.94
N VAL A 50 3.80 4.37 5.40
CA VAL A 50 3.25 3.21 4.69
C VAL A 50 2.04 2.69 5.46
N HIS A 51 0.88 2.74 4.82
CA HIS A 51 -0.35 2.12 5.31
C HIS A 51 -0.58 0.79 4.61
N ARG A 52 -0.94 -0.25 5.36
CA ARG A 52 -1.25 -1.57 4.81
C ARG A 52 -2.73 -1.88 5.04
N VAL A 53 -3.41 -2.30 3.98
CA VAL A 53 -4.85 -2.62 4.01
C VAL A 53 -5.05 -4.05 3.53
N GLY A 54 -5.88 -4.83 4.25
CA GLY A 54 -6.13 -6.24 3.96
C GLY A 54 -5.28 -7.19 4.80
N ALA A 55 -5.53 -8.49 4.63
CA ALA A 55 -4.95 -9.59 5.44
C ALA A 55 -4.05 -10.50 4.62
#